data_AF-A0AA47GGV5-F1
#
_entry.id   AF-A0AA47GGV5-F1
#
_cell.length_a   1.000
_cell.length_b   1.000
_cell.length_c   1.000
_cell.angle_alpha   90.00
_cell.angle_beta   90.00
_cell.angle_gamma   90.00
#
_symmetry.space_group_name_H-M   'P 1'
#
loop_
_entity.id
_entity.type
_entity.pdbx_description
1 polymer ?
#
loop_
_entity_poly.entity_id
_entity_poly.type
_entity_poly.pdbx_seq_one_letter_code
_entity_poly.pdbx_strand_id
1 'polypeptide(L)'
;MKKQDYRKKITFWLRFSGWFCLLPASNLLLFYQRIGQSPLRYLFLAELVFTILFAAYILTTALSERWLEDKNIFILIIIALLFGPVIVAIPLGFAYHACRKLNSE
;
A
#
# COMPACT_ATOMS: atom_id res chain seq x y z
N MET A 1 -23.50 11.68 -10.19
CA MET A 1 -23.36 10.25 -9.82
C MET A 1 -21.96 9.70 -10.08
N LYS A 2 -21.37 9.84 -11.29
CA LYS A 2 -20.02 9.31 -11.63
C LYS A 2 -18.90 9.61 -10.62
N LYS A 3 -18.82 10.85 -10.09
CA LYS A 3 -17.77 11.29 -9.14
C LYS A 3 -17.76 10.48 -7.83
N GLN A 4 -18.94 10.10 -7.31
CA GLN A 4 -19.04 9.28 -6.09
C GLN A 4 -18.65 7.81 -6.34
N ASP A 5 -18.94 7.28 -7.53
CA ASP A 5 -18.59 5.91 -7.89
C ASP A 5 -17.07 5.74 -8.05
N TYR A 6 -16.38 6.72 -8.64
CA TYR A 6 -14.93 6.74 -8.68
C TYR A 6 -14.30 6.87 -7.30
N ARG A 7 -14.85 7.71 -6.40
CA ARG A 7 -14.37 7.80 -5.01
C ARG A 7 -14.46 6.46 -4.29
N LYS A 8 -15.60 5.75 -4.41
CA LYS A 8 -15.76 4.40 -3.85
C LYS A 8 -14.73 3.43 -4.43
N LYS A 9 -14.48 3.50 -5.74
CA LYS A 9 -13.48 2.66 -6.43
C LYS A 9 -12.06 2.92 -5.92
N ILE A 10 -11.67 4.18 -5.73
CA ILE A 10 -10.36 4.57 -5.18
C ILE A 10 -10.21 4.03 -3.75
N THR A 11 -11.20 4.28 -2.88
CA THR A 11 -11.18 3.77 -1.50
C THR A 11 -11.14 2.25 -1.44
N PHE A 12 -11.85 1.56 -2.34
CA PHE A 12 -11.78 0.11 -2.44
C PHE A 12 -10.37 -0.37 -2.75
N TRP A 13 -9.72 0.18 -3.79
CA TRP A 13 -8.36 -0.21 -4.17
C TRP A 13 -7.31 0.14 -3.13
N LEU A 14 -7.46 1.27 -2.43
CA LEU A 14 -6.60 1.64 -1.29
C LEU A 14 -6.77 0.67 -0.12
N ARG A 15 -8.00 0.33 0.25
CA ARG A 15 -8.22 -0.65 1.32
C ARG A 15 -7.67 -2.01 0.91
N PHE A 16 -7.93 -2.41 -0.33
CA PHE A 16 -7.41 -3.66 -0.87
C PHE A 16 -5.87 -3.68 -0.84
N SER A 17 -5.18 -2.60 -1.24
CA SER A 17 -3.72 -2.52 -1.15
C SER A 17 -3.20 -2.62 0.29
N GLY A 18 -3.85 -1.95 1.23
CA GLY A 18 -3.52 -2.04 2.66
C GLY A 18 -3.69 -3.46 3.22
N TRP A 19 -4.77 -4.16 2.89
CA TRP A 19 -4.95 -5.57 3.25
C TRP A 19 -3.96 -6.48 2.54
N PHE A 20 -3.61 -6.16 1.29
CA PHE A 20 -2.66 -6.93 0.48
C PHE A 20 -1.23 -6.90 1.07
N CYS A 21 -0.89 -5.89 1.88
CA CYS A 21 0.35 -5.85 2.66
C CYS A 21 0.47 -6.99 3.70
N LEU A 22 -0.62 -7.67 4.09
CA LEU A 22 -0.55 -8.78 5.04
C LEU A 22 0.16 -10.01 4.47
N LEU A 23 0.05 -10.25 3.16
CA LEU A 23 0.77 -11.35 2.49
C LEU A 23 2.29 -11.20 2.61
N PRO A 24 2.91 -10.08 2.19
CA PRO A 24 4.34 -9.87 2.36
C PRO A 24 4.73 -9.76 3.84
N ALA A 25 3.91 -9.17 4.72
CA ALA A 25 4.19 -9.16 6.15
C ALA A 25 4.27 -10.58 6.74
N SER A 26 3.35 -11.47 6.36
CA SER A 26 3.36 -12.87 6.78
C SER A 26 4.61 -13.60 6.28
N ASN A 27 5.00 -13.33 5.03
CA ASN A 27 6.21 -13.92 4.44
C ASN A 27 7.49 -13.44 5.15
N LEU A 28 7.60 -12.13 5.42
CA LEU A 28 8.70 -11.53 6.18
C LEU A 28 8.79 -12.11 7.59
N LEU A 29 7.64 -12.32 8.25
CA LEU A 29 7.60 -12.95 9.57
C LEU A 29 8.10 -14.40 9.54
N LEU A 30 7.72 -15.18 8.52
CA LEU A 30 8.22 -16.54 8.33
C LEU A 30 9.74 -16.55 8.10
N PHE A 31 10.27 -15.65 7.28
CA PHE A 31 11.71 -15.51 7.08
C PHE A 31 12.43 -15.12 8.37
N TYR A 32 11.89 -14.15 9.11
CA TYR A 32 12.41 -13.74 10.41
C TYR A 32 12.51 -14.91 11.40
N GLN A 33 11.51 -15.77 11.45
CA GLN A 33 11.51 -16.96 12.32
C GLN A 33 12.50 -18.04 11.86
N ARG A 34 12.71 -18.21 10.54
CA ARG A 34 13.59 -19.25 9.97
C ARG A 34 15.07 -18.88 9.92
N ILE A 35 15.42 -17.59 9.89
CA ILE A 35 16.79 -17.11 9.64
C ILE A 35 17.74 -17.17 10.87
N GLY A 36 17.25 -17.57 12.06
CA GLY A 36 18.11 -17.78 13.23
C GLY A 36 18.80 -16.50 13.76
N GLN A 37 20.01 -16.61 14.31
CA GLN A 37 20.82 -15.47 14.81
C GLN A 37 21.66 -14.78 13.71
N SER A 38 21.14 -14.69 12.49
CA SER A 38 21.82 -13.92 11.45
C SER A 38 21.62 -12.40 11.65
N PRO A 39 22.61 -11.53 11.37
CA PRO A 39 22.44 -10.08 11.39
C PRO A 39 21.33 -9.58 10.45
N LEU A 40 20.97 -10.36 9.42
CA LEU A 40 19.85 -10.08 8.51
C LEU A 40 18.49 -10.06 9.22
N ARG A 41 18.37 -10.68 10.40
CA ARG A 41 17.14 -10.73 11.18
C ARG A 41 16.60 -9.34 11.54
N TYR A 42 17.49 -8.38 11.84
CA TYR A 42 17.09 -7.01 12.15
C TYR A 42 16.56 -6.27 10.92
N LEU A 43 17.09 -6.57 9.72
CA LEU A 43 16.57 -6.02 8.47
C LEU A 43 15.16 -6.53 8.18
N PHE A 44 14.92 -7.84 8.30
CA PHE A 44 13.58 -8.41 8.14
C PHE A 44 12.58 -7.85 9.16
N LEU A 45 13.00 -7.63 10.41
CA LEU A 45 12.16 -7.01 11.43
C LEU A 45 11.83 -5.56 11.06
N ALA A 46 12.81 -4.78 10.60
CA ALA A 46 12.60 -3.40 10.19
C ALA A 46 11.62 -3.31 9.01
N GLU A 47 11.80 -4.17 8.00
CA GLU A 47 10.93 -4.23 6.82
C GLU A 47 9.51 -4.71 7.17
N LEU A 48 9.39 -5.65 8.11
CA LEU A 48 8.12 -6.10 8.65
C LEU A 48 7.38 -4.96 9.36
N VAL A 49 8.06 -4.23 10.25
CA VAL A 49 7.48 -3.09 10.96
C VAL A 49 7.07 -2.00 9.97
N PHE A 50 7.93 -1.68 9.00
CA PHE A 50 7.59 -0.74 7.94
C PHE A 50 6.34 -1.16 7.16
N THR A 51 6.25 -2.43 6.75
CA THR A 51 5.10 -2.96 6.00
C THR A 51 3.81 -2.87 6.81
N ILE A 52 3.85 -3.18 8.11
CA ILE A 52 2.69 -3.07 9.01
C ILE A 52 2.26 -1.61 9.17
N LEU A 53 3.20 -0.70 9.40
CA LEU A 53 2.91 0.74 9.52
C LEU A 53 2.36 1.32 8.22
N PHE A 54 2.91 0.91 7.07
CA PHE A 54 2.44 1.31 5.74
C PHE A 54 1.01 0.82 5.49
N ALA A 55 0.72 -0.44 5.82
CA ALA A 55 -0.62 -1.01 5.73
C ALA A 55 -1.62 -0.24 6.61
N ALA A 56 -1.26 -0.01 7.87
CA ALA A 56 -2.08 0.73 8.82
C ALA A 56 -2.34 2.17 8.34
N TYR A 57 -1.30 2.85 7.84
CA TYR A 57 -1.41 4.18 7.27
C TYR A 57 -2.39 4.22 6.10
N ILE A 58 -2.27 3.32 5.12
CA ILE A 58 -3.19 3.26 3.97
C ILE A 58 -4.62 2.98 4.45
N LEU A 59 -4.82 2.00 5.33
CA LEU A 59 -6.15 1.60 5.80
C LEU A 59 -6.86 2.72 6.59
N THR A 60 -6.13 3.35 7.52
CA THR A 60 -6.67 4.43 8.35
C THR A 60 -6.98 5.69 7.55
N THR A 61 -6.18 5.96 6.50
CA THR A 61 -6.35 7.16 5.70
C THR A 61 -7.20 6.94 4.44
N ALA A 62 -7.68 5.73 4.14
CA ALA A 62 -8.34 5.39 2.87
C ALA A 62 -9.58 6.24 2.50
N LEU A 63 -10.22 6.89 3.49
CA LEU A 63 -11.36 7.79 3.29
C LEU A 63 -10.97 9.27 3.13
N SER A 64 -9.71 9.61 3.39
CA SER A 64 -9.18 10.97 3.33
C SER A 64 -9.23 11.53 1.91
N GLU A 65 -9.54 12.82 1.79
CA GLU A 65 -9.61 13.53 0.52
C GLU A 65 -8.24 13.65 -0.17
N ARG A 66 -7.14 13.47 0.56
CA ARG A 66 -5.77 13.46 0.01
C ARG A 66 -5.59 12.48 -1.15
N TRP A 67 -6.37 11.40 -1.16
CA TRP A 67 -6.31 10.36 -2.19
C TRP A 67 -7.13 10.69 -3.45
N LEU A 68 -7.75 11.86 -3.50
CA LEU A 68 -8.34 12.40 -4.74
C LEU A 68 -7.29 13.14 -5.59
N GLU A 69 -6.10 13.37 -5.02
CA GLU A 69 -4.96 13.89 -5.76
C GLU A 69 -4.11 12.72 -6.27
N ASP A 70 -3.90 12.70 -7.58
CA ASP A 70 -3.16 11.67 -8.29
C ASP A 70 -1.68 11.63 -7.85
N LYS A 71 -1.07 12.79 -7.57
CA LYS A 71 0.28 12.89 -7.01
C LYS A 71 0.46 12.10 -5.72
N ASN A 72 -0.51 12.13 -4.81
CA ASN A 72 -0.40 11.46 -3.51
C ASN A 72 -0.45 9.93 -3.66
N ILE A 73 -1.30 9.42 -4.56
CA ILE A 73 -1.31 7.98 -4.86
C ILE A 73 -0.02 7.57 -5.59
N PHE A 74 0.50 8.42 -6.48
CA PHE A 74 1.76 8.14 -7.16
C PHE A 74 2.93 8.04 -6.15
N ILE A 75 2.98 8.92 -5.16
CA ILE A 75 3.98 8.85 -4.07
C ILE A 75 3.87 7.51 -3.32
N LEU A 76 2.65 7.03 -3.01
CA LEU A 76 2.47 5.71 -2.40
C LEU A 76 3.03 4.58 -3.27
N ILE A 77 2.83 4.64 -4.59
CA ILE A 77 3.38 3.64 -5.53
C ILE A 77 4.90 3.64 -5.47
N ILE A 78 5.54 4.82 -5.51
CA ILE A 78 7.00 4.93 -5.43
C ILE A 78 7.53 4.41 -4.09
N ILE A 79 6.88 4.76 -2.97
CA ILE A 79 7.26 4.23 -1.65
C ILE A 79 7.15 2.70 -1.62
N ALA A 80 6.06 2.15 -2.17
CA ALA A 80 5.85 0.71 -2.24
C ALA A 80 6.87 -0.01 -3.14
N LEU A 81 7.41 0.66 -4.17
CA LEU A 81 8.43 0.10 -5.06
C LEU A 81 9.85 0.16 -4.48
N LEU A 82 10.18 1.23 -3.76
CA LEU A 82 11.53 1.45 -3.23
C LEU A 82 11.77 0.77 -1.87
N PHE A 83 10.77 0.79 -1.00
CA PHE A 83 10.91 0.40 0.41
C PHE A 83 9.89 -0.64 0.84
N GLY A 84 8.82 -0.81 0.06
CA GLY A 84 7.72 -1.69 0.38
C GLY A 84 7.71 -2.97 -0.44
N PRO A 85 6.72 -3.82 -0.17
CA PRO A 85 6.47 -4.99 -0.98
C PRO A 85 5.93 -4.56 -2.35
N VAL A 86 6.76 -4.75 -3.39
CA VAL A 86 6.48 -4.41 -4.81
C VAL A 86 5.11 -4.88 -5.27
N ILE A 87 4.63 -6.03 -4.76
CA ILE A 87 3.34 -6.60 -5.14
C ILE A 87 2.14 -5.69 -4.77
N VAL A 88 2.29 -4.81 -3.78
CA VAL A 88 1.27 -3.83 -3.35
C VAL A 88 1.17 -2.64 -4.33
N ALA A 89 2.18 -2.43 -5.17
CA ALA A 89 2.13 -1.40 -6.21
C ALA A 89 1.03 -1.68 -7.26
N ILE A 90 0.67 -2.94 -7.48
CA ILE A 90 -0.38 -3.33 -8.43
C ILE A 90 -1.75 -2.75 -8.05
N PRO A 91 -2.32 -3.04 -6.85
CA PRO A 91 -3.60 -2.44 -6.45
C PRO A 91 -3.52 -0.92 -6.29
N LEU A 92 -2.38 -0.36 -5.90
CA LEU A 92 -2.17 1.09 -5.88
C LEU A 92 -2.21 1.70 -7.29
N GLY A 93 -1.69 1.01 -8.30
CA GLY A 93 -1.78 1.42 -9.71
C GLY A 93 -3.21 1.51 -10.21
N PHE A 94 -4.08 0.58 -9.80
CA PHE A 94 -5.51 0.66 -10.09
C PHE A 94 -6.19 1.85 -9.39
N ALA A 95 -5.80 2.13 -8.13
CA ALA A 95 -6.27 3.33 -7.42
C ALA A 95 -5.84 4.62 -8.14
N TYR A 96 -4.58 4.68 -8.59
CA TYR A 96 -4.03 5.82 -9.33
C TYR A 96 -4.78 6.04 -10.65
N HIS A 97 -4.99 4.99 -11.43
CA HIS A 97 -5.73 5.08 -12.69
C HIS A 97 -7.17 5.57 -12.47
N ALA A 98 -7.85 5.09 -11.43
CA ALA A 98 -9.19 5.56 -11.07
C ALA A 98 -9.19 7.05 -10.65
N CYS A 99 -8.17 7.49 -9.91
CA CYS A 99 -8.00 8.88 -9.49
C CYS A 99 -7.70 9.81 -10.67
N ARG A 100 -6.82 9.39 -11.58
CA ARG A 100 -6.52 10.14 -12.80
C ARG A 100 -7.76 10.34 -13.66
N LYS A 101 -8.57 9.29 -13.82
CA LYS A 101 -9.82 9.35 -14.58
C LYS A 101 -10.84 10.29 -13.94
N LEU A 102 -10.87 10.35 -12.61
CA LEU A 102 -11.71 11.29 -11.85
C LEU A 102 -11.31 12.75 -12.08
N ASN A 103 -10.01 13.03 -12.20
CA ASN A 103 -9.48 14.39 -12.36
C ASN A 103 -9.46 14.86 -13.83
N SER A 104 -9.65 13.94 -14.78
CA SER A 104 -9.79 14.25 -16.22
C SER A 104 -11.24 14.45 -16.68
N GLU A 105 -12.23 14.12 -15.84
CA GLU A 105 -13.65 14.42 -16.04
C GLU A 105 -14.01 15.78 -15.42
#